data_AF-A0A7J7R755-F1
#
_entry.id   AF-A0A7J7R755-F1
#
_cell.length_a   1.000
_cell.length_b   1.000
_cell.length_c   1.000
_cell.angle_alpha   90.00
_cell.angle_beta   90.00
_cell.angle_gamma   90.00
#
_symmetry.space_group_name_H-M   'P 1'
#
loop_
_entity.id
_entity.type
_entity.pdbx_description
1 polymer ?
#
loop_
_entity_poly.entity_id
_entity_poly.type
_entity_poly.pdbx_seq_one_letter_code
_entity_poly.pdbx_strand_id
1 'polypeptide(L)'
;MAAASRCSVSNKDKLERSSGLRVLQAGVGSKSKLQPPPRPAEQEDSTKFLVLTLLSIAAILGVLLASGVIYCLRHDSHRRLREKLRGLAGDPGPDATAAYQELCRQRMAVRTSEHAEAPHVSRISSVSSQFSDGPMPSPPARSSTSSWSEEPALPNMDISTGHMVLAYMEDHLRNKNRLEQEWEALCAYQAEPSSTLVAQREENAPKNRCPAVLAYDHSRVLLKPENSHSNSDYINASPIMDHDPRSPAYIATQGPLPATVADFWQMVWESGCAVLVMLAPLAENGVRQCYHYWPAEGSNLYHIYEVNLVSEHIWCEDFLVRSFYLKNLQTNETRTVTQFHFLGWYDQGVPASTRSLLDFRRKVNKCYKGRSCPIIVHCSDGAGRSGTYILIDMVLNKMAKGAKEMDMAATLEHLRDQRPGMVQTKAQFEFALTAVAEEVNAILKALPQ
;
A
#
# COMPACT_ATOMS: atom_id res chain seq x y z
N MET A 1 68.83 41.57 29.96
CA MET A 1 67.72 40.58 30.04
C MET A 1 66.45 41.09 30.74
N ALA A 2 66.53 41.76 31.90
CA ALA A 2 65.34 42.15 32.70
C ALA A 2 64.38 43.22 32.10
N ALA A 3 64.64 43.73 30.89
CA ALA A 3 63.72 44.60 30.14
C ALA A 3 62.78 43.80 29.23
N ALA A 4 63.30 42.75 28.56
CA ALA A 4 62.54 41.94 27.61
C ALA A 4 61.41 41.15 28.29
N SER A 5 61.67 40.58 29.47
CA SER A 5 60.67 39.80 30.22
C SER A 5 59.46 40.64 30.67
N ARG A 6 59.67 41.92 31.01
CA ARG A 6 58.57 42.83 31.37
C ARG A 6 57.74 43.24 30.16
N CYS A 7 58.35 43.39 28.99
CA CYS A 7 57.64 43.68 27.75
C CYS A 7 56.75 42.51 27.29
N SER A 8 57.20 41.25 27.46
CA SER A 8 56.39 40.07 27.15
C SER A 8 55.18 39.88 28.06
N VAL A 9 55.26 40.27 29.34
CA VAL A 9 54.10 40.20 30.26
C VAL A 9 53.07 41.29 29.93
N SER A 10 53.52 42.53 29.66
CA SER A 10 52.62 43.66 29.33
C SER A 10 51.79 43.45 28.05
N ASN A 11 52.28 42.66 27.09
CA ASN A 11 51.58 42.39 25.84
C ASN A 11 50.74 41.09 25.84
N LYS A 12 50.70 40.33 26.94
CA LYS A 12 50.01 39.04 27.02
C LYS A 12 48.53 39.15 26.61
N ASP A 13 47.78 40.04 27.25
CA ASP A 13 46.33 40.20 27.02
C ASP A 13 46.00 40.66 25.60
N LYS A 14 46.92 41.40 24.96
CA LYS A 14 46.80 41.80 23.55
C LYS A 14 46.98 40.59 22.62
N LEU A 15 47.94 39.71 22.91
CA LEU A 15 48.18 38.48 22.14
C LEU A 15 47.04 37.46 22.30
N GLU A 16 46.53 37.25 23.52
CA GLU A 16 45.43 36.31 23.75
C GLU A 16 44.17 36.74 22.99
N ARG A 17 43.86 38.05 22.98
CA ARG A 17 42.72 38.60 22.24
C ARG A 17 42.88 38.56 20.72
N SER A 18 44.09 38.75 20.18
CA SER A 18 44.30 38.73 18.73
C SER A 18 44.49 37.33 18.15
N SER A 19 44.89 36.34 18.96
CA SER A 19 45.09 34.95 18.52
C SER A 19 43.96 34.00 18.90
N GLY A 20 43.09 34.37 19.85
CA GLY A 20 42.05 33.50 20.40
C GLY A 20 42.59 32.36 21.28
N LEU A 21 43.89 32.33 21.58
CA LEU A 21 44.56 31.28 22.34
C LEU A 21 45.02 31.80 23.71
N ARG A 22 44.82 30.99 24.75
CA ARG A 22 45.18 31.34 26.13
C ARG A 22 46.63 30.97 26.43
N VAL A 23 47.46 31.95 26.82
CA VAL A 23 48.90 31.78 27.02
C VAL A 23 49.17 31.36 28.47
N LEU A 24 49.38 30.05 28.66
CA LEU A 24 49.59 29.47 30.00
C LEU A 24 50.96 29.82 30.61
N GLN A 25 52.02 29.96 29.81
CA GLN A 25 53.36 30.32 30.28
C GLN A 25 54.14 31.08 29.20
N ALA A 26 54.97 32.04 29.61
CA ALA A 26 55.91 32.75 28.74
C ALA A 26 57.26 32.89 29.44
N GLY A 27 58.35 32.69 28.70
CA GLY A 27 59.72 32.75 29.22
C GLY A 27 60.75 32.99 28.12
N VAL A 28 61.93 33.47 28.50
CA VAL A 28 63.03 33.76 27.56
C VAL A 28 64.20 32.84 27.90
N GLY A 29 64.48 31.88 27.02
CA GLY A 29 65.55 30.89 27.18
C GLY A 29 65.86 30.17 25.86
N SER A 30 67.00 29.49 25.80
CA SER A 30 67.41 28.75 24.59
C SER A 30 66.46 27.57 24.30
N LYS A 31 66.24 27.29 23.02
CA LYS A 31 65.07 26.57 22.45
C LYS A 31 64.85 25.09 22.87
N SER A 32 65.55 24.53 23.85
CA SER A 32 65.67 23.07 24.03
C SER A 32 64.92 22.44 25.22
N LYS A 33 64.24 23.18 26.11
CA LYS A 33 63.47 22.58 27.22
C LYS A 33 62.17 23.33 27.54
N LEU A 34 61.04 22.74 27.13
CA LEU A 34 59.69 23.03 27.65
C LEU A 34 59.12 21.71 28.21
N GLN A 35 58.71 21.69 29.48
CA GLN A 35 58.00 20.56 30.09
C GLN A 35 56.49 20.85 30.12
N PRO A 36 55.62 19.85 29.93
CA PRO A 36 54.18 20.03 30.00
C PRO A 36 53.69 20.24 31.44
N PRO A 37 52.57 20.96 31.66
CA PRO A 37 52.02 21.19 32.99
C PRO A 37 51.39 19.91 33.59
N PRO A 38 51.36 19.77 34.93
CA PRO A 38 50.77 18.61 35.59
C PRO A 38 49.24 18.58 35.45
N ARG A 39 48.68 17.39 35.21
CA ARG A 39 47.23 17.16 35.18
C ARG A 39 46.65 17.16 36.61
N PRO A 40 45.44 17.72 36.83
CA PRO A 40 44.68 17.47 38.06
C PRO A 40 44.28 16.00 38.17
N ALA A 41 44.05 15.50 39.40
CA ALA A 41 43.77 14.09 39.65
C ALA A 41 42.36 13.65 39.20
N GLU A 42 42.28 12.73 38.25
CA GLU A 42 41.03 12.16 37.70
C GLU A 42 40.35 11.10 38.62
N GLN A 43 40.42 11.25 39.95
CA GLN A 43 39.96 10.21 40.89
C GLN A 43 38.49 10.36 41.33
N GLU A 44 37.85 11.53 41.13
CA GLU A 44 36.44 11.76 41.53
C GLU A 44 35.39 11.42 40.46
N ASP A 45 35.73 11.37 39.16
CA ASP A 45 34.73 11.14 38.11
C ASP A 45 34.60 9.66 37.71
N SER A 46 35.64 8.86 37.92
CA SER A 46 35.62 7.41 37.63
C SER A 46 34.55 6.68 38.45
N THR A 47 34.38 7.03 39.73
CA THR A 47 33.38 6.42 40.62
C THR A 47 31.95 6.77 40.23
N LYS A 48 31.69 8.02 39.81
CA LYS A 48 30.37 8.48 39.32
C LYS A 48 29.98 7.73 38.05
N PHE A 49 30.90 7.57 37.10
CA PHE A 49 30.69 6.76 35.89
C PHE A 49 30.43 5.27 36.19
N LEU A 50 31.15 4.71 37.17
CA LEU A 50 30.97 3.31 37.57
C LEU A 50 29.57 3.09 38.16
N VAL A 51 29.10 3.98 39.04
CA VAL A 51 27.74 3.94 39.62
C VAL A 51 26.66 4.08 38.55
N LEU A 52 26.81 5.02 37.61
CA LEU A 52 25.88 5.19 36.49
C LEU A 52 25.78 3.95 35.60
N THR A 53 26.91 3.28 35.35
CA THR A 53 26.95 2.04 34.56
C THR A 53 26.28 0.87 35.31
N LEU A 54 26.45 0.77 36.62
CA LEU A 54 25.78 -0.25 37.43
C LEU A 54 24.25 -0.03 37.49
N LEU A 55 23.81 1.23 37.60
CA LEU A 55 22.38 1.59 37.57
C LEU A 55 21.72 1.28 36.23
N SER A 56 22.40 1.52 35.10
CA SER A 56 21.85 1.21 33.77
C SER A 56 21.76 -0.31 33.54
N ILE A 57 22.75 -1.08 33.96
CA ILE A 57 22.71 -2.55 33.90
C ILE A 57 21.56 -3.10 34.77
N ALA A 58 21.37 -2.57 35.99
CA ALA A 58 20.27 -2.97 36.86
C ALA A 58 18.89 -2.66 36.25
N ALA A 59 18.74 -1.49 35.60
CA ALA A 59 17.51 -1.13 34.90
C ALA A 59 17.22 -2.06 33.71
N ILE A 60 18.23 -2.39 32.90
CA ILE A 60 18.09 -3.31 31.76
C ILE A 60 17.69 -4.71 32.24
N LEU A 61 18.34 -5.23 33.29
CA LEU A 61 17.97 -6.50 33.91
C LEU A 61 16.54 -6.50 34.46
N GLY A 62 16.10 -5.39 35.09
CA GLY A 62 14.72 -5.22 35.55
C GLY A 62 13.70 -5.30 34.41
N VAL A 63 13.97 -4.64 33.28
CA VAL A 63 13.11 -4.68 32.08
C VAL A 63 13.07 -6.09 31.47
N LEU A 64 14.21 -6.80 31.40
CA LEU A 64 14.29 -8.17 30.88
C LEU A 64 13.57 -9.19 31.79
N LEU A 65 13.63 -9.02 33.11
CA LEU A 65 12.88 -9.85 34.05
C LEU A 65 11.38 -9.57 33.95
N ALA A 66 10.97 -8.30 33.86
CA ALA A 66 9.57 -7.92 33.69
C ALA A 66 8.98 -8.46 32.37
N SER A 67 9.71 -8.34 31.26
CA SER A 67 9.26 -8.87 29.97
C SER A 67 9.22 -10.41 29.96
N GLY A 68 10.18 -11.08 30.60
CA GLY A 68 10.16 -12.53 30.82
C GLY A 68 8.95 -13.00 31.62
N VAL A 69 8.61 -12.30 32.71
CA VAL A 69 7.40 -12.60 33.51
C VAL A 69 6.12 -12.38 32.70
N ILE A 70 6.01 -11.27 31.96
CA ILE A 70 4.86 -11.00 31.07
C ILE A 70 4.73 -12.07 30.00
N TYR A 71 5.85 -12.52 29.41
CA TYR A 71 5.88 -13.61 28.43
C TYR A 71 5.37 -14.92 29.04
N CYS A 72 5.87 -15.31 30.22
CA CYS A 72 5.42 -16.53 30.90
C CYS A 72 3.93 -16.49 31.26
N LEU A 73 3.44 -15.35 31.77
CA LEU A 73 2.01 -15.17 32.10
C LEU A 73 1.12 -15.23 30.86
N ARG A 74 1.55 -14.66 29.72
CA ARG A 74 0.85 -14.77 28.43
C ARG A 74 0.91 -16.19 27.87
N HIS A 75 2.04 -16.88 28.00
CA HIS A 75 2.18 -18.26 27.53
C HIS A 75 1.28 -19.22 28.33
N ASP A 76 1.21 -19.07 29.65
CA ASP A 76 0.36 -19.89 30.52
C ASP A 76 -1.14 -19.56 30.41
N SER A 77 -1.52 -18.33 30.05
CA SER A 77 -2.91 -18.03 29.71
C SER A 77 -3.29 -18.61 28.35
N HIS A 78 -2.40 -18.51 27.36
CA HIS A 78 -2.60 -19.08 26.02
C HIS A 78 -2.68 -20.62 26.05
N ARG A 79 -1.85 -21.28 26.88
CA ARG A 79 -1.93 -22.72 27.11
C ARG A 79 -3.28 -23.12 27.73
N ARG A 80 -3.74 -22.40 28.75
CA ARG A 80 -5.05 -22.65 29.38
C ARG A 80 -6.23 -22.41 28.43
N LEU A 81 -6.12 -21.43 27.52
CA LEU A 81 -7.11 -21.20 26.46
C LEU A 81 -7.11 -22.36 25.45
N ARG A 82 -5.93 -22.84 25.04
CA ARG A 82 -5.77 -23.98 24.13
C ARG A 82 -6.26 -25.31 24.72
N GLU A 83 -6.09 -25.51 26.02
CA GLU A 83 -6.65 -26.65 26.77
C GLU A 83 -8.19 -26.55 26.84
N LYS A 84 -8.77 -25.36 27.06
CA LYS A 84 -10.23 -25.15 27.00
C LYS A 84 -10.81 -25.38 25.59
N LEU A 85 -10.13 -24.94 24.54
CA LEU A 85 -10.55 -25.16 23.15
C LEU A 85 -10.47 -26.65 22.76
N ARG A 86 -9.44 -27.38 23.22
CA ARG A 86 -9.37 -28.85 23.06
C ARG A 86 -10.48 -29.61 23.80
N GLY A 87 -11.03 -29.05 24.88
CA GLY A 87 -12.21 -29.61 25.56
C GLY A 87 -13.54 -29.39 24.82
N LEU A 88 -13.57 -28.52 23.81
CA LEU A 88 -14.76 -28.21 22.99
C LEU A 88 -14.73 -28.88 21.60
N ALA A 89 -13.53 -29.19 21.09
CA ALA A 89 -13.34 -29.94 19.85
C ALA A 89 -13.47 -31.45 20.07
N GLY A 90 -14.71 -31.95 20.14
CA GLY A 90 -14.98 -33.38 19.96
C GLY A 90 -14.67 -33.83 18.52
N ASP A 91 -14.16 -35.05 18.36
CA ASP A 91 -13.72 -35.60 17.06
C ASP A 91 -14.86 -35.55 16.01
N PRO A 92 -14.64 -34.97 14.81
CA PRO A 92 -15.63 -35.00 13.75
C PRO A 92 -15.70 -36.40 13.13
N GLY A 93 -16.78 -37.13 13.41
CA GLY A 93 -17.05 -38.44 12.82
C GLY A 93 -17.19 -38.41 11.29
N PRO A 94 -17.04 -39.58 10.63
CA PRO A 94 -16.93 -39.68 9.17
C PRO A 94 -18.16 -39.20 8.37
N ASP A 95 -19.32 -39.02 9.00
CA ASP A 95 -20.54 -38.52 8.35
C ASP A 95 -20.40 -37.08 7.81
N ALA A 96 -19.61 -36.22 8.47
CA ALA A 96 -19.47 -34.83 8.04
C ALA A 96 -18.82 -34.70 6.64
N THR A 97 -17.85 -35.56 6.36
CA THR A 97 -17.17 -35.61 5.04
C THR A 97 -18.08 -36.23 3.98
N ALA A 98 -18.88 -37.24 4.33
CA ALA A 98 -19.86 -37.86 3.44
C ALA A 98 -20.97 -36.87 3.03
N ALA A 99 -21.52 -36.12 4.00
CA ALA A 99 -22.53 -35.09 3.75
C ALA A 99 -22.03 -33.99 2.80
N TYR A 100 -20.77 -33.56 2.94
CA TYR A 100 -20.16 -32.58 2.03
C TYR A 100 -20.02 -33.12 0.59
N GLN A 101 -19.59 -34.38 0.44
CA GLN A 101 -19.43 -35.01 -0.87
C GLN A 101 -20.77 -35.18 -1.62
N GLU A 102 -21.85 -35.52 -0.91
CA GLU A 102 -23.19 -35.64 -1.51
C GLU A 102 -23.74 -34.27 -1.96
N LEU A 103 -23.52 -33.20 -1.17
CA LEU A 103 -23.87 -31.84 -1.58
C LEU A 103 -23.11 -31.39 -2.85
N CYS A 104 -21.82 -31.72 -2.96
CA CYS A 104 -21.05 -31.49 -4.18
C CYS A 104 -21.61 -32.26 -5.40
N ARG A 105 -22.03 -33.52 -5.20
CA ARG A 105 -22.60 -34.37 -6.23
C ARG A 105 -23.94 -33.85 -6.76
N GLN A 106 -24.84 -33.43 -5.87
CA GLN A 106 -26.15 -32.87 -6.25
C GLN A 106 -26.01 -31.57 -7.05
N ARG A 107 -25.06 -30.70 -6.68
CA ARG A 107 -24.84 -29.41 -7.35
C ARG A 107 -24.34 -29.55 -8.81
N MET A 108 -23.70 -30.66 -9.15
CA MET A 108 -23.22 -30.95 -10.51
C MET A 108 -24.33 -31.53 -11.41
N ALA A 109 -25.27 -32.29 -10.85
CA ALA A 109 -26.38 -32.89 -11.61
C ALA A 109 -27.36 -31.84 -12.19
N VAL A 110 -27.57 -30.73 -11.47
CA VAL A 110 -28.50 -29.66 -11.88
C VAL A 110 -28.05 -28.91 -13.15
N ARG A 111 -26.76 -28.97 -13.53
CA ARG A 111 -26.23 -28.22 -14.69
C ARG A 111 -26.44 -28.86 -16.06
N THR A 112 -27.05 -30.04 -16.16
CA THR A 112 -27.15 -30.79 -17.42
C THR A 112 -28.55 -30.84 -18.07
N SER A 113 -29.56 -30.14 -17.55
CA SER A 113 -30.95 -30.25 -18.04
C SER A 113 -31.57 -28.99 -18.68
N GLU A 114 -30.86 -27.87 -18.79
CA GLU A 114 -31.43 -26.62 -19.34
C GLU A 114 -30.66 -26.06 -20.56
N HIS A 115 -30.63 -26.84 -21.65
CA HIS A 115 -30.59 -26.28 -23.01
C HIS A 115 -31.23 -27.25 -24.02
N ALA A 116 -32.41 -26.87 -24.52
CA ALA A 116 -33.10 -27.49 -25.65
C ALA A 116 -33.73 -26.36 -26.50
N GLU A 117 -33.91 -26.60 -27.81
CA GLU A 117 -33.90 -25.54 -28.84
C GLU A 117 -35.25 -24.91 -29.24
N ALA A 118 -35.17 -23.63 -29.67
CA ALA A 118 -36.00 -22.96 -30.72
C ALA A 118 -37.53 -22.72 -30.47
N PRO A 119 -38.27 -21.96 -31.32
CA PRO A 119 -37.89 -21.19 -32.53
C PRO A 119 -38.43 -19.72 -32.63
N HIS A 120 -38.19 -19.06 -33.78
CA HIS A 120 -38.60 -17.70 -34.17
C HIS A 120 -40.12 -17.42 -34.24
N VAL A 121 -40.55 -16.17 -33.94
CA VAL A 121 -41.72 -15.49 -34.57
C VAL A 121 -41.45 -13.97 -34.75
N SER A 122 -41.95 -13.38 -35.84
CA SER A 122 -41.76 -12.00 -36.29
C SER A 122 -43.04 -11.11 -36.21
N ARG A 123 -42.87 -9.77 -36.10
CA ARG A 123 -43.80 -8.66 -36.43
C ARG A 123 -43.05 -7.33 -36.19
N ILE A 124 -42.63 -6.55 -37.21
CA ILE A 124 -43.35 -5.69 -38.17
C ILE A 124 -44.01 -4.45 -37.55
N SER A 125 -43.33 -3.30 -37.68
CA SER A 125 -43.86 -2.00 -38.18
C SER A 125 -42.73 -0.93 -38.18
N SER A 126 -42.70 0.13 -39.01
CA SER A 126 -42.91 0.26 -40.47
C SER A 126 -42.63 1.72 -40.92
N VAL A 127 -41.83 1.96 -41.97
CA VAL A 127 -41.65 3.21 -42.80
C VAL A 127 -41.37 4.55 -42.06
N SER A 128 -40.64 5.56 -42.57
CA SER A 128 -39.87 5.88 -43.80
C SER A 128 -38.96 7.11 -43.43
N SER A 129 -37.95 7.59 -44.15
CA SER A 129 -37.35 7.39 -45.50
C SER A 129 -35.80 7.65 -45.40
N GLN A 130 -34.94 7.91 -46.41
CA GLN A 130 -35.03 8.11 -47.88
C GLN A 130 -33.68 7.71 -48.58
N PHE A 131 -33.50 8.10 -49.85
CA PHE A 131 -32.34 7.89 -50.75
C PHE A 131 -31.05 8.66 -50.32
N SER A 132 -29.81 8.28 -50.68
CA SER A 132 -29.31 7.87 -52.01
C SER A 132 -28.02 7.02 -51.99
N ASP A 133 -27.70 6.37 -53.12
CA ASP A 133 -26.52 5.52 -53.36
C ASP A 133 -25.15 6.25 -53.41
N GLY A 134 -24.09 5.56 -53.00
CA GLY A 134 -22.67 5.93 -53.19
C GLY A 134 -21.71 4.89 -52.60
N PRO A 135 -20.56 4.56 -53.23
CA PRO A 135 -19.76 3.39 -52.89
C PRO A 135 -18.91 3.54 -51.62
N MET A 136 -18.88 2.49 -50.80
CA MET A 136 -18.07 2.36 -49.59
C MET A 136 -16.55 2.35 -49.87
N PRO A 137 -15.76 3.26 -49.25
CA PRO A 137 -14.33 3.07 -49.01
C PRO A 137 -14.10 2.42 -47.64
N SER A 138 -13.05 1.61 -47.52
CA SER A 138 -12.64 0.95 -46.28
C SER A 138 -12.34 1.96 -45.14
N PRO A 139 -12.55 1.60 -43.85
CA PRO A 139 -12.31 2.52 -42.74
C PRO A 139 -10.81 2.85 -42.62
N PRO A 140 -10.43 4.13 -42.43
CA PRO A 140 -9.03 4.53 -42.32
C PRO A 140 -8.44 4.13 -40.95
N ALA A 141 -7.18 3.73 -40.96
CA ALA A 141 -6.42 3.54 -39.73
C ALA A 141 -6.06 4.90 -39.10
N ARG A 142 -6.19 4.97 -37.76
CA ARG A 142 -5.71 6.04 -36.86
C ARG A 142 -6.28 7.45 -37.05
N SER A 143 -7.08 7.88 -36.07
CA SER A 143 -6.94 9.20 -35.47
C SER A 143 -7.25 9.14 -33.97
N SER A 144 -6.41 9.76 -33.14
CA SER A 144 -6.50 9.73 -31.69
C SER A 144 -7.21 10.99 -31.17
N THR A 145 -8.42 10.85 -30.64
CA THR A 145 -9.01 11.81 -29.69
C THR A 145 -9.88 11.09 -28.68
N SER A 146 -9.96 11.63 -27.48
CA SER A 146 -10.60 11.03 -26.32
C SER A 146 -12.14 11.06 -26.42
N SER A 147 -12.74 10.01 -26.95
CA SER A 147 -14.12 9.67 -26.63
C SER A 147 -14.15 8.89 -25.31
N TRP A 148 -14.33 9.63 -24.22
CA TRP A 148 -14.77 9.05 -22.96
C TRP A 148 -16.27 8.81 -23.09
N SER A 149 -16.72 7.55 -22.99
CA SER A 149 -18.15 7.26 -22.86
C SER A 149 -18.68 7.98 -21.62
N GLU A 150 -19.62 8.91 -21.78
CA GLU A 150 -20.04 9.78 -20.68
C GLU A 150 -20.91 9.07 -19.65
N GLU A 151 -21.74 8.13 -20.10
CA GLU A 151 -22.64 7.35 -19.25
C GLU A 151 -21.89 6.43 -18.26
N PRO A 152 -22.19 6.52 -16.94
CA PRO A 152 -21.83 5.49 -16.00
C PRO A 152 -22.61 4.21 -16.34
N ALA A 153 -21.99 3.05 -16.18
CA ALA A 153 -22.77 1.82 -16.02
C ALA A 153 -23.62 1.98 -14.75
N LEU A 154 -24.94 2.03 -14.90
CA LEU A 154 -25.85 2.15 -13.77
C LEU A 154 -25.59 0.98 -12.80
N PRO A 155 -25.37 1.24 -11.50
CA PRO A 155 -25.13 0.16 -10.55
C PRO A 155 -26.36 -0.75 -10.50
N ASN A 156 -26.17 -2.05 -10.67
CA ASN A 156 -27.24 -3.04 -10.59
C ASN A 156 -27.57 -3.36 -9.12
N MET A 157 -27.75 -2.31 -8.32
CA MET A 157 -28.09 -2.34 -6.91
C MET A 157 -29.55 -1.92 -6.77
N ASP A 158 -30.38 -2.80 -6.23
CA ASP A 158 -31.75 -2.43 -5.92
C ASP A 158 -31.82 -1.49 -4.70
N ILE A 159 -32.86 -0.66 -4.66
CA ILE A 159 -33.07 0.37 -3.63
C ILE A 159 -33.10 -0.25 -2.21
N SER A 160 -33.64 -1.46 -2.05
CA SER A 160 -33.76 -2.11 -0.73
C SER A 160 -32.40 -2.60 -0.20
N THR A 161 -31.57 -3.20 -1.06
CA THR A 161 -30.18 -3.56 -0.74
C THR A 161 -29.37 -2.33 -0.37
N GLY A 162 -29.51 -1.22 -1.12
CA GLY A 162 -28.83 0.03 -0.80
C GLY A 162 -29.20 0.59 0.57
N HIS A 163 -30.49 0.63 0.92
CA HIS A 163 -30.93 1.05 2.26
C HIS A 163 -30.45 0.12 3.37
N MET A 164 -30.41 -1.19 3.15
CA MET A 164 -29.91 -2.16 4.12
C MET A 164 -28.42 -1.98 4.40
N VAL A 165 -27.59 -1.80 3.36
CA VAL A 165 -26.16 -1.53 3.53
C VAL A 165 -25.94 -0.18 4.18
N LEU A 166 -26.69 0.87 3.81
CA LEU A 166 -26.58 2.17 4.46
C LEU A 166 -26.90 2.09 5.97
N ALA A 167 -27.97 1.40 6.34
CA ALA A 167 -28.33 1.16 7.74
C ALA A 167 -27.25 0.37 8.51
N TYR A 168 -26.66 -0.67 7.88
CA TYR A 168 -25.54 -1.43 8.44
C TYR A 168 -24.33 -0.53 8.70
N MET A 169 -23.94 0.31 7.72
CA MET A 169 -22.79 1.21 7.86
C MET A 169 -23.05 2.27 8.94
N GLU A 170 -24.25 2.86 8.97
CA GLU A 170 -24.63 3.84 10.00
C GLU A 170 -24.63 3.24 11.42
N ASP A 171 -25.05 1.98 11.60
CA ASP A 171 -24.94 1.30 12.90
C ASP A 171 -23.48 1.19 13.35
N HIS A 172 -22.55 0.76 12.49
CA HIS A 172 -21.13 0.65 12.84
C HIS A 172 -20.51 2.02 13.19
N LEU A 173 -20.85 3.06 12.43
CA LEU A 173 -20.34 4.41 12.66
C LEU A 173 -20.89 5.04 13.95
N ARG A 174 -22.13 4.70 14.36
CA ARG A 174 -22.74 5.15 15.62
C ARG A 174 -22.28 4.30 16.82
N ASN A 175 -22.16 3.00 16.65
CA ASN A 175 -21.83 2.04 17.72
C ASN A 175 -20.30 1.88 17.87
N LYS A 176 -19.66 2.87 18.51
CA LYS A 176 -18.20 2.89 18.72
C LYS A 176 -17.64 1.67 19.45
N ASN A 177 -18.43 1.02 20.32
CA ASN A 177 -18.03 -0.20 21.02
C ASN A 177 -17.92 -1.40 20.07
N ARG A 178 -18.90 -1.57 19.17
CA ARG A 178 -18.87 -2.60 18.13
C ARG A 178 -17.66 -2.41 17.20
N LEU A 179 -17.43 -1.19 16.75
CA LEU A 179 -16.30 -0.82 15.89
C LEU A 179 -14.94 -1.02 16.58
N GLU A 180 -14.84 -0.83 17.90
CA GLU A 180 -13.62 -1.17 18.66
C GLU A 180 -13.40 -2.69 18.69
N GLN A 181 -14.42 -3.47 19.05
CA GLN A 181 -14.30 -4.94 19.15
C GLN A 181 -13.97 -5.59 17.80
N GLU A 182 -14.58 -5.11 16.71
CA GLU A 182 -14.29 -5.53 15.34
C GLU A 182 -12.84 -5.18 14.95
N TRP A 183 -12.37 -3.98 15.28
CA TRP A 183 -10.98 -3.58 15.06
C TRP A 183 -9.98 -4.35 15.93
N GLU A 184 -10.30 -4.65 17.19
CA GLU A 184 -9.49 -5.51 18.07
C GLU A 184 -9.37 -6.94 17.53
N ALA A 185 -10.47 -7.52 17.03
CA ALA A 185 -10.48 -8.82 16.38
C ALA A 185 -9.61 -8.81 15.11
N LEU A 186 -9.76 -7.80 14.26
CA LEU A 186 -8.90 -7.57 13.10
C LEU A 186 -7.43 -7.42 13.51
N CYS A 187 -7.11 -6.71 14.59
CA CYS A 187 -5.73 -6.59 15.10
C CYS A 187 -5.15 -7.91 15.62
N ALA A 188 -5.98 -8.84 16.06
CA ALA A 188 -5.58 -10.19 16.46
C ALA A 188 -5.54 -11.19 15.28
N TYR A 189 -6.09 -10.82 14.12
CA TYR A 189 -6.15 -11.66 12.93
C TYR A 189 -4.75 -11.92 12.34
N GLN A 190 -4.49 -13.18 12.02
CA GLN A 190 -3.29 -13.64 11.31
C GLN A 190 -3.72 -14.58 10.18
N ALA A 191 -3.27 -14.28 8.96
CA ALA A 191 -3.46 -15.13 7.80
C ALA A 191 -2.77 -16.49 7.98
N GLU A 192 -3.30 -17.55 7.37
CA GLU A 192 -2.63 -18.85 7.32
C GLU A 192 -2.66 -19.40 5.88
N PRO A 193 -1.50 -19.51 5.19
CA PRO A 193 -0.14 -19.25 5.67
C PRO A 193 0.23 -17.75 5.72
N SER A 194 1.13 -17.36 6.64
CA SER A 194 1.68 -15.99 6.72
C SER A 194 3.20 -15.89 6.48
N SER A 195 3.79 -16.83 5.73
CA SER A 195 5.26 -16.85 5.51
C SER A 195 5.72 -15.68 4.62
N THR A 196 6.86 -15.06 4.96
CA THR A 196 7.48 -13.95 4.20
C THR A 196 8.98 -14.17 3.98
N LEU A 197 9.43 -15.42 4.02
CA LEU A 197 10.85 -15.81 4.06
C LEU A 197 11.62 -15.40 2.79
N VAL A 198 10.96 -15.38 1.62
CA VAL A 198 11.61 -14.91 0.38
C VAL A 198 11.88 -13.41 0.44
N ALA A 199 10.94 -12.64 0.99
CA ALA A 199 11.10 -11.20 1.17
C ALA A 199 12.18 -10.85 2.22
N GLN A 200 12.39 -11.72 3.20
CA GLN A 200 13.37 -11.55 4.28
C GLN A 200 14.81 -11.96 3.92
N ARG A 201 15.06 -12.57 2.74
CA ARG A 201 16.42 -12.94 2.31
C ARG A 201 17.32 -11.70 2.22
N GLU A 202 18.60 -11.88 2.52
CA GLU A 202 19.62 -10.82 2.49
C GLU A 202 19.67 -10.07 1.14
N GLU A 203 19.54 -10.81 0.03
CA GLU A 203 19.45 -10.28 -1.34
C GLU A 203 18.20 -9.41 -1.62
N ASN A 204 17.10 -9.64 -0.89
CA ASN A 204 15.80 -9.00 -1.09
C ASN A 204 15.50 -7.92 -0.02
N ALA A 205 16.13 -8.00 1.15
CA ALA A 205 16.04 -7.00 2.20
C ALA A 205 16.22 -5.54 1.71
N PRO A 206 17.23 -5.18 0.89
CA PRO A 206 17.38 -3.81 0.37
C PRO A 206 16.33 -3.40 -0.67
N LYS A 207 15.54 -4.36 -1.20
CA LYS A 207 14.39 -4.10 -2.07
C LYS A 207 13.10 -3.78 -1.29
N ASN A 208 13.12 -3.85 0.05
CA ASN A 208 11.97 -3.57 0.91
C ASN A 208 12.04 -2.16 1.53
N ARG A 209 10.97 -1.37 1.38
CA ARG A 209 10.84 -0.05 2.02
C ARG A 209 10.48 -0.15 3.49
N CYS A 210 9.62 -1.09 3.85
CA CYS A 210 9.11 -1.28 5.20
C CYS A 210 9.29 -2.74 5.62
N PRO A 211 10.18 -3.06 6.58
CA PRO A 211 10.38 -4.44 7.05
C PRO A 211 9.14 -5.07 7.70
N ALA A 212 8.17 -4.26 8.13
CA ALA A 212 6.90 -4.73 8.70
C ALA A 212 5.83 -5.08 7.65
N VAL A 213 6.04 -4.74 6.37
CA VAL A 213 5.08 -4.97 5.28
C VAL A 213 5.81 -5.64 4.11
N LEU A 214 5.81 -6.97 4.14
CA LEU A 214 6.46 -7.84 3.16
C LEU A 214 5.40 -8.66 2.41
N ALA A 215 5.56 -8.87 1.11
CA ALA A 215 4.69 -9.79 0.38
C ALA A 215 4.84 -11.22 0.94
N TYR A 216 3.73 -11.95 1.11
CA TYR A 216 3.79 -13.35 1.53
C TYR A 216 4.37 -14.24 0.43
N ASP A 217 4.98 -15.36 0.82
CA ASP A 217 5.62 -16.29 -0.11
C ASP A 217 4.61 -16.96 -1.07
N HIS A 218 3.37 -17.19 -0.63
CA HIS A 218 2.28 -17.77 -1.45
C HIS A 218 1.56 -16.75 -2.34
N SER A 219 1.64 -15.45 -2.02
CA SER A 219 0.93 -14.36 -2.69
C SER A 219 1.84 -13.16 -2.97
N ARG A 220 3.05 -13.44 -3.49
CA ARG A 220 3.93 -12.42 -4.09
C ARG A 220 3.84 -12.43 -5.60
N VAL A 221 4.05 -11.26 -6.21
CA VAL A 221 4.30 -11.17 -7.66
C VAL A 221 5.67 -11.79 -7.95
N LEU A 222 5.74 -12.60 -9.00
CA LEU A 222 6.97 -13.17 -9.53
C LEU A 222 7.35 -12.42 -10.81
N LEU A 223 8.50 -11.76 -10.80
CA LEU A 223 9.11 -11.22 -12.01
C LEU A 223 9.82 -12.34 -12.77
N LYS A 224 9.84 -12.26 -14.11
CA LYS A 224 10.65 -13.16 -14.91
C LYS A 224 12.15 -12.85 -14.73
N PRO A 225 12.98 -13.75 -14.18
CA PRO A 225 14.40 -13.47 -13.94
C PRO A 225 15.15 -13.09 -15.23
N GLU A 226 14.78 -13.69 -16.36
CA GLU A 226 15.40 -13.43 -17.68
C GLU A 226 15.20 -12.00 -18.21
N ASN A 227 14.18 -11.28 -17.70
CA ASN A 227 13.92 -9.87 -18.02
C ASN A 227 14.38 -8.91 -16.90
N SER A 228 14.85 -9.44 -15.76
CA SER A 228 15.23 -8.62 -14.62
C SER A 228 16.68 -8.16 -14.74
N HIS A 229 16.88 -6.85 -14.53
CA HIS A 229 18.20 -6.23 -14.46
C HIS A 229 19.15 -6.83 -13.40
N SER A 230 18.61 -7.60 -12.45
CA SER A 230 19.34 -8.25 -11.36
C SER A 230 19.23 -9.78 -11.37
N ASN A 231 18.69 -10.40 -12.43
CA ASN A 231 18.37 -11.84 -12.53
C ASN A 231 17.54 -12.35 -11.32
N SER A 232 16.65 -11.51 -10.81
CA SER A 232 15.87 -11.73 -9.57
C SER A 232 14.38 -11.82 -9.90
N ASP A 233 13.67 -12.73 -9.25
CA ASP A 233 12.20 -12.83 -9.36
C ASP A 233 11.44 -11.88 -8.41
N TYR A 234 12.17 -11.18 -7.53
CA TYR A 234 11.60 -10.55 -6.36
C TYR A 234 11.24 -9.07 -6.56
N ILE A 235 9.98 -8.76 -6.24
CA ILE A 235 9.49 -7.41 -5.95
C ILE A 235 8.52 -7.49 -4.75
N ASN A 236 8.51 -6.47 -3.88
CA ASN A 236 7.54 -6.40 -2.78
C ASN A 236 6.17 -5.93 -3.30
N ALA A 237 5.46 -6.86 -3.91
CA ALA A 237 4.11 -6.69 -4.43
C ALA A 237 3.30 -7.98 -4.26
N SER A 238 1.99 -7.85 -4.07
CA SER A 238 1.06 -8.97 -3.90
C SER A 238 -0.11 -8.83 -4.88
N PRO A 239 -0.44 -9.86 -5.70
CA PRO A 239 -1.71 -9.89 -6.42
C PRO A 239 -2.86 -9.99 -5.42
N ILE A 240 -3.92 -9.22 -5.67
CA ILE A 240 -5.15 -9.23 -4.86
C ILE A 240 -6.30 -9.70 -5.76
N MET A 241 -6.83 -10.87 -5.43
CA MET A 241 -8.00 -11.49 -6.03
C MET A 241 -9.28 -10.92 -5.41
N ASP A 242 -10.26 -10.58 -6.26
CA ASP A 242 -11.63 -10.23 -5.86
C ASP A 242 -12.53 -11.47 -5.93
N HIS A 243 -13.06 -11.78 -7.13
CA HIS A 243 -14.05 -12.84 -7.35
C HIS A 243 -13.55 -13.98 -8.26
N ASP A 244 -12.64 -13.71 -9.22
CA ASP A 244 -11.97 -14.75 -9.99
C ASP A 244 -10.58 -15.03 -9.41
N PRO A 245 -10.33 -16.21 -8.79
CA PRO A 245 -9.03 -16.53 -8.20
C PRO A 245 -7.90 -16.71 -9.22
N ARG A 246 -8.21 -16.68 -10.53
CA ARG A 246 -7.24 -16.84 -11.63
C ARG A 246 -6.78 -15.50 -12.21
N SER A 247 -7.45 -14.41 -11.88
CA SER A 247 -7.22 -13.08 -12.47
C SER A 247 -7.24 -12.01 -11.37
N PRO A 248 -6.07 -11.51 -10.91
CA PRO A 248 -6.04 -10.48 -9.89
C PRO A 248 -6.73 -9.21 -10.37
N ALA A 249 -7.59 -8.65 -9.51
CA ALA A 249 -8.21 -7.35 -9.76
C ALA A 249 -7.23 -6.21 -9.48
N TYR A 250 -6.33 -6.42 -8.51
CA TYR A 250 -5.31 -5.44 -8.14
C TYR A 250 -3.94 -6.09 -7.95
N ILE A 251 -2.89 -5.29 -7.98
CA ILE A 251 -1.59 -5.61 -7.38
C ILE A 251 -1.30 -4.53 -6.33
N ALA A 252 -1.23 -4.93 -5.06
CA ALA A 252 -0.85 -4.05 -3.97
C ALA A 252 0.69 -4.08 -3.82
N THR A 253 1.35 -2.92 -3.91
CA THR A 253 2.82 -2.82 -3.90
C THR A 253 3.29 -1.60 -3.11
N GLN A 254 4.55 -1.62 -2.66
CA GLN A 254 5.18 -0.45 -2.03
C GLN A 254 5.46 0.67 -3.05
N GLY A 255 5.59 1.91 -2.58
CA GLY A 255 6.14 3.01 -3.36
C GLY A 255 7.60 2.71 -3.75
N PRO A 256 7.96 2.68 -5.05
CA PRO A 256 9.28 2.23 -5.50
C PRO A 256 10.46 2.87 -4.76
N LEU A 257 11.52 2.10 -4.58
CA LEU A 257 12.84 2.56 -4.11
C LEU A 257 13.73 2.89 -5.32
N PRO A 258 14.82 3.66 -5.18
CA PRO A 258 15.75 3.91 -6.28
C PRO A 258 16.23 2.62 -6.96
N ALA A 259 16.51 1.57 -6.17
CA ALA A 259 16.98 0.27 -6.64
C ALA A 259 15.89 -0.63 -7.23
N THR A 260 14.59 -0.29 -7.10
CA THR A 260 13.47 -1.13 -7.55
C THR A 260 12.61 -0.46 -8.63
N VAL A 261 13.06 0.65 -9.23
CA VAL A 261 12.32 1.32 -10.31
C VAL A 261 12.25 0.44 -11.57
N ALA A 262 13.35 -0.23 -11.92
CA ALA A 262 13.37 -1.17 -13.05
C ALA A 262 12.44 -2.37 -12.80
N ASP A 263 12.55 -3.00 -11.62
CA ASP A 263 11.68 -4.10 -11.18
C ASP A 263 10.19 -3.69 -11.19
N PHE A 264 9.86 -2.44 -10.81
CA PHE A 264 8.50 -1.91 -10.87
C PHE A 264 7.97 -1.78 -12.31
N TRP A 265 8.75 -1.22 -13.24
CA TRP A 265 8.31 -1.13 -14.65
C TRP A 265 8.27 -2.49 -15.34
N GLN A 266 9.12 -3.44 -14.94
CA GLN A 266 8.99 -4.85 -15.32
C GLN A 266 7.64 -5.42 -14.85
N MET A 267 7.25 -5.21 -13.59
CA MET A 267 5.95 -5.63 -13.07
C MET A 267 4.78 -5.01 -13.85
N VAL A 268 4.82 -3.71 -14.13
CA VAL A 268 3.80 -3.01 -14.94
C VAL A 268 3.68 -3.65 -16.34
N TRP A 269 4.81 -3.98 -16.95
CA TRP A 269 4.84 -4.64 -18.26
C TRP A 269 4.33 -6.08 -18.22
N GLU A 270 4.83 -6.92 -17.32
CA GLU A 270 4.53 -8.35 -17.29
C GLU A 270 3.09 -8.63 -16.83
N SER A 271 2.53 -7.80 -15.95
CA SER A 271 1.12 -7.90 -15.51
C SER A 271 0.09 -7.43 -16.53
N GLY A 272 0.50 -6.76 -17.62
CA GLY A 272 -0.43 -6.14 -18.56
C GLY A 272 -1.14 -4.90 -18.02
N CYS A 273 -0.73 -4.38 -16.85
CA CYS A 273 -1.36 -3.26 -16.18
C CYS A 273 -1.40 -1.99 -17.05
N ALA A 274 -2.59 -1.39 -17.15
CA ALA A 274 -2.82 -0.11 -17.84
C ALA A 274 -3.13 1.06 -16.88
N VAL A 275 -3.36 0.79 -15.58
CA VAL A 275 -3.81 1.78 -14.60
C VAL A 275 -2.98 1.68 -13.32
N LEU A 276 -2.26 2.74 -12.97
CA LEU A 276 -1.55 2.88 -11.70
C LEU A 276 -2.33 3.82 -10.78
N VAL A 277 -2.44 3.47 -9.50
CA VAL A 277 -3.03 4.30 -8.44
C VAL A 277 -1.97 4.58 -7.39
N MET A 278 -1.56 5.84 -7.27
CA MET A 278 -0.56 6.34 -6.34
C MET A 278 -1.25 7.17 -5.25
N LEU A 279 -1.18 6.72 -4.00
CA LEU A 279 -1.93 7.26 -2.84
C LEU A 279 -1.01 7.95 -1.82
N ALA A 280 0.16 8.41 -2.25
CA ALA A 280 1.09 9.15 -1.40
C ALA A 280 1.89 10.14 -2.24
N PRO A 281 2.16 11.36 -1.73
CA PRO A 281 3.18 12.23 -2.30
C PRO A 281 4.57 11.57 -2.20
N LEU A 282 5.58 12.17 -2.83
CA LEU A 282 6.96 11.63 -2.81
C LEU A 282 7.60 11.70 -1.41
N ALA A 283 7.23 12.70 -0.61
CA ALA A 283 7.69 12.88 0.75
C ALA A 283 6.62 13.56 1.63
N GLU A 284 6.65 13.27 2.92
CA GLU A 284 5.78 13.84 3.95
C GLU A 284 6.65 14.18 5.17
N ASN A 285 6.56 15.40 5.69
CA ASN A 285 7.34 15.85 6.86
C ASN A 285 8.85 15.55 6.75
N GLY A 286 9.41 15.66 5.54
CA GLY A 286 10.82 15.35 5.22
C GLY A 286 11.13 13.85 5.02
N VAL A 287 10.20 12.94 5.31
CA VAL A 287 10.35 11.49 5.13
C VAL A 287 9.93 11.08 3.71
N ARG A 288 10.81 10.41 2.97
CA ARG A 288 10.54 9.97 1.59
C ARG A 288 9.58 8.78 1.56
N GLN A 289 8.34 8.99 1.11
CA GLN A 289 7.32 7.95 0.98
C GLN A 289 7.44 7.17 -0.34
N CYS A 290 7.86 7.82 -1.43
CA CYS A 290 8.02 7.18 -2.74
C CYS A 290 9.22 7.76 -3.51
N TYR A 291 9.89 6.94 -4.32
CA TYR A 291 10.84 7.46 -5.31
C TYR A 291 10.09 8.01 -6.54
N HIS A 292 10.66 9.00 -7.22
CA HIS A 292 10.11 9.54 -8.46
C HIS A 292 10.42 8.59 -9.64
N TYR A 293 9.54 7.61 -9.84
CA TYR A 293 9.78 6.48 -10.74
C TYR A 293 9.37 6.74 -12.22
N TRP A 294 8.96 7.95 -12.56
CA TRP A 294 8.56 8.37 -13.91
C TRP A 294 9.45 9.52 -14.44
N PRO A 295 9.47 9.84 -15.75
CA PRO A 295 10.13 11.05 -16.26
C PRO A 295 9.38 12.31 -15.84
N ALA A 296 10.11 13.38 -15.49
CA ALA A 296 9.51 14.69 -15.23
C ALA A 296 9.05 15.37 -16.54
N GLU A 297 9.80 15.16 -17.62
CA GLU A 297 9.50 15.60 -18.99
C GLU A 297 10.09 14.58 -19.98
N GLY A 298 9.53 14.50 -21.20
CA GLY A 298 10.02 13.57 -22.23
C GLY A 298 10.01 12.12 -21.75
N SER A 299 11.14 11.43 -21.92
CA SER A 299 11.27 10.00 -21.61
C SER A 299 12.49 9.65 -20.75
N ASN A 300 12.33 8.61 -19.93
CA ASN A 300 13.38 7.97 -19.15
C ASN A 300 13.44 6.48 -19.49
N LEU A 301 14.65 5.91 -19.48
CA LEU A 301 14.87 4.47 -19.65
C LEU A 301 15.08 3.79 -18.30
N TYR A 302 14.23 2.80 -18.00
CA TYR A 302 14.34 1.95 -16.82
C TYR A 302 14.64 0.52 -17.26
N HIS A 303 15.91 0.12 -17.23
CA HIS A 303 16.41 -1.11 -17.84
C HIS A 303 16.09 -1.18 -19.36
N ILE A 304 15.08 -1.96 -19.76
CA ILE A 304 14.61 -2.09 -21.16
C ILE A 304 13.29 -1.37 -21.42
N TYR A 305 12.74 -0.70 -20.39
CA TYR A 305 11.44 -0.04 -20.43
C TYR A 305 11.62 1.47 -20.60
N GLU A 306 11.40 1.95 -21.83
CA GLU A 306 11.35 3.37 -22.14
C GLU A 306 9.96 3.88 -21.75
N VAL A 307 9.92 4.82 -20.79
CA VAL A 307 8.69 5.45 -20.31
C VAL A 307 8.72 6.90 -20.74
N ASN A 308 7.75 7.32 -21.55
CA ASN A 308 7.58 8.69 -22.01
C ASN A 308 6.32 9.32 -21.40
N LEU A 309 6.46 10.47 -20.74
CA LEU A 309 5.33 11.29 -20.29
C LEU A 309 4.66 11.94 -21.50
N VAL A 310 3.40 11.57 -21.76
CA VAL A 310 2.59 12.10 -22.87
C VAL A 310 1.78 13.31 -22.41
N SER A 311 1.23 13.25 -21.20
CA SER A 311 0.48 14.35 -20.60
C SER A 311 0.45 14.24 -19.08
N GLU A 312 0.39 15.39 -18.41
CA GLU A 312 0.01 15.55 -17.01
C GLU A 312 -1.19 16.49 -16.95
N HIS A 313 -2.23 16.11 -16.22
CA HIS A 313 -3.45 16.92 -16.05
C HIS A 313 -3.79 16.98 -14.56
N ILE A 314 -3.64 18.18 -13.98
CA ILE A 314 -4.09 18.50 -12.63
C ILE A 314 -5.61 18.69 -12.70
N TRP A 315 -6.37 17.81 -12.02
CA TRP A 315 -7.84 17.85 -12.05
C TRP A 315 -8.42 18.74 -10.95
N CYS A 316 -7.80 18.70 -9.78
CA CYS A 316 -8.07 19.56 -8.63
C CYS A 316 -6.84 19.55 -7.70
N GLU A 317 -6.91 20.23 -6.57
CA GLU A 317 -5.85 20.25 -5.56
C GLU A 317 -5.57 18.85 -4.95
N ASP A 318 -6.59 17.98 -4.92
CA ASP A 318 -6.48 16.64 -4.32
C ASP A 318 -5.82 15.59 -5.23
N PHE A 319 -5.83 15.75 -6.56
CA PHE A 319 -5.23 14.76 -7.46
C PHE A 319 -4.93 15.25 -8.89
N LEU A 320 -3.98 14.55 -9.51
CA LEU A 320 -3.62 14.68 -10.93
C LEU A 320 -3.62 13.33 -11.64
N VAL A 321 -3.60 13.37 -12.97
CA VAL A 321 -3.51 12.18 -13.84
C VAL A 321 -2.38 12.36 -14.85
N ARG A 322 -1.51 11.35 -14.97
CA ARG A 322 -0.47 11.27 -16.00
C ARG A 322 -0.79 10.17 -17.01
N SER A 323 -0.52 10.44 -18.29
CA SER A 323 -0.54 9.43 -19.34
C SER A 323 0.89 9.13 -19.78
N PHE A 324 1.29 7.86 -19.73
CA PHE A 324 2.58 7.38 -20.17
C PHE A 324 2.45 6.53 -21.43
N TYR A 325 3.43 6.67 -22.32
CA TYR A 325 3.71 5.70 -23.37
C TYR A 325 4.89 4.84 -22.90
N LEU A 326 4.63 3.54 -22.72
CA LEU A 326 5.58 2.56 -22.23
C LEU A 326 5.98 1.65 -23.39
N LYS A 327 7.27 1.61 -23.72
CA LYS A 327 7.85 0.79 -24.78
C LYS A 327 8.85 -0.20 -24.21
N ASN A 328 8.73 -1.47 -24.60
CA ASN A 328 9.76 -2.47 -24.37
C ASN A 328 10.77 -2.41 -25.53
N LEU A 329 12.03 -2.09 -25.26
CA LEU A 329 13.06 -1.94 -26.28
C LEU A 329 13.57 -3.27 -26.86
N GLN A 330 13.35 -4.41 -26.20
CA GLN A 330 13.69 -5.73 -26.73
C GLN A 330 12.63 -6.22 -27.73
N THR A 331 11.34 -6.10 -27.41
CA THR A 331 10.24 -6.58 -28.27
C THR A 331 9.74 -5.51 -29.25
N ASN A 332 10.07 -4.24 -29.04
CA ASN A 332 9.50 -3.06 -29.70
C ASN A 332 7.97 -2.90 -29.55
N GLU A 333 7.34 -3.69 -28.68
CA GLU A 333 5.94 -3.52 -28.32
C GLU A 333 5.74 -2.26 -27.46
N THR A 334 4.54 -1.69 -27.54
CA THR A 334 4.20 -0.40 -26.90
C THR A 334 2.82 -0.44 -26.25
N ARG A 335 2.68 0.19 -25.09
CA ARG A 335 1.44 0.24 -24.31
C ARG A 335 1.21 1.64 -23.74
N THR A 336 -0.04 1.99 -23.48
CA THR A 336 -0.40 3.20 -22.72
C THR A 336 -0.65 2.81 -21.27
N VAL A 337 -0.09 3.57 -20.34
CA VAL A 337 -0.30 3.40 -18.90
C VAL A 337 -0.74 4.74 -18.30
N THR A 338 -1.85 4.75 -17.58
CA THR A 338 -2.39 5.95 -16.93
C THR A 338 -2.10 5.88 -15.43
N GLN A 339 -1.41 6.86 -14.87
CA GLN A 339 -1.21 6.99 -13.42
C GLN A 339 -2.18 8.03 -12.85
N PHE A 340 -2.98 7.61 -11.88
CA PHE A 340 -3.81 8.45 -11.04
C PHE A 340 -3.06 8.71 -9.74
N HIS A 341 -2.75 9.96 -9.43
CA HIS A 341 -1.95 10.34 -8.26
C HIS A 341 -2.79 11.20 -7.31
N PHE A 342 -3.21 10.59 -6.20
CA PHE A 342 -3.93 11.26 -5.12
C PHE A 342 -2.92 11.92 -4.16
N LEU A 343 -3.06 13.24 -4.02
CA LEU A 343 -2.21 14.12 -3.22
C LEU A 343 -2.84 14.43 -1.85
N GLY A 344 -4.18 14.49 -1.77
CA GLY A 344 -4.94 14.88 -0.57
C GLY A 344 -4.91 13.89 0.61
N TRP A 345 -4.00 12.91 0.63
CA TRP A 345 -3.84 11.93 1.72
C TRP A 345 -2.47 12.08 2.37
N TYR A 346 -2.40 12.93 3.39
CA TYR A 346 -1.20 13.20 4.17
C TYR A 346 -1.20 12.45 5.51
N ASP A 347 0.00 12.22 6.05
CA ASP A 347 0.26 11.60 7.35
C ASP A 347 -0.29 10.17 7.51
N GLN A 348 -0.11 9.56 8.69
CA GLN A 348 -0.67 8.24 9.02
C GLN A 348 -2.20 8.25 9.23
N GLY A 349 -2.85 9.39 8.96
CA GLY A 349 -4.29 9.60 9.09
C GLY A 349 -5.07 9.21 7.83
N VAL A 350 -6.16 9.94 7.60
CA VAL A 350 -7.13 9.75 6.53
C VAL A 350 -7.42 11.09 5.84
N PRO A 351 -7.89 11.09 4.58
CA PRO A 351 -8.26 12.32 3.88
C PRO A 351 -9.33 13.11 4.65
N ALA A 352 -9.22 14.44 4.64
CA ALA A 352 -10.20 15.32 5.29
C ALA A 352 -11.61 15.22 4.66
N SER A 353 -11.72 14.72 3.43
CA SER A 353 -12.98 14.38 2.79
C SER A 353 -12.90 13.05 2.04
N THR A 354 -13.82 12.16 2.38
CA THR A 354 -14.23 10.96 1.64
C THR A 354 -14.58 11.28 0.18
N ARG A 355 -15.29 12.39 -0.06
CA ARG A 355 -15.77 12.81 -1.39
C ARG A 355 -14.64 12.91 -2.41
N SER A 356 -13.51 13.54 -2.07
CA SER A 356 -12.38 13.68 -2.99
C SER A 356 -11.80 12.32 -3.41
N LEU A 357 -11.73 11.35 -2.50
CA LEU A 357 -11.28 9.99 -2.81
C LEU A 357 -12.32 9.21 -3.64
N LEU A 358 -13.61 9.42 -3.40
CA LEU A 358 -14.69 8.82 -4.20
C LEU A 358 -14.72 9.39 -5.63
N ASP A 359 -14.57 10.70 -5.81
CA ASP A 359 -14.47 11.34 -7.12
C ASP A 359 -13.21 10.89 -7.88
N PHE A 360 -12.07 10.74 -7.19
CA PHE A 360 -10.86 10.11 -7.71
C PHE A 360 -11.11 8.66 -8.17
N ARG A 361 -11.73 7.83 -7.31
CA ARG A 361 -12.08 6.43 -7.59
C ARG A 361 -12.98 6.30 -8.84
N ARG A 362 -14.02 7.13 -8.96
CA ARG A 362 -14.91 7.14 -10.14
C ARG A 362 -14.13 7.39 -11.44
N LYS A 363 -13.11 8.26 -11.42
CA LYS A 363 -12.22 8.50 -12.59
C LYS A 363 -11.30 7.32 -12.88
N VAL A 364 -10.73 6.67 -11.85
CA VAL A 364 -9.93 5.44 -12.01
C VAL A 364 -10.76 4.36 -12.70
N ASN A 365 -11.94 4.06 -12.17
CA ASN A 365 -12.78 2.96 -12.66
C ASN A 365 -13.35 3.24 -14.06
N LYS A 366 -13.59 4.51 -14.40
CA LYS A 366 -13.95 4.93 -15.78
C LYS A 366 -12.81 4.76 -16.79
N CYS A 367 -11.55 4.76 -16.34
CA CYS A 367 -10.38 4.49 -17.19
C CYS A 367 -10.13 2.99 -17.39
N TYR A 368 -10.59 2.16 -16.45
CA TYR A 368 -10.44 0.71 -16.47
C TYR A 368 -11.39 0.03 -17.49
N LYS A 369 -10.99 0.02 -18.76
CA LYS A 369 -11.80 -0.48 -19.89
C LYS A 369 -11.78 -2.01 -20.07
N GLY A 370 -12.28 -2.76 -19.09
CA GLY A 370 -12.79 -4.13 -19.27
C GLY A 370 -11.80 -5.20 -19.76
N ARG A 371 -10.48 -4.94 -19.72
CA ARG A 371 -9.44 -5.96 -19.92
C ARG A 371 -9.12 -6.61 -18.59
N SER A 372 -8.94 -7.93 -18.57
CA SER A 372 -8.58 -8.71 -17.38
C SER A 372 -7.11 -8.52 -16.97
N CYS A 373 -6.70 -7.28 -16.68
CA CYS A 373 -5.37 -6.93 -16.17
C CYS A 373 -5.53 -6.18 -14.83
N PRO A 374 -4.68 -6.43 -13.82
CA PRO A 374 -4.82 -5.80 -12.52
C PRO A 374 -4.58 -4.28 -12.55
N ILE A 375 -5.23 -3.55 -11.65
CA ILE A 375 -4.85 -2.18 -11.28
C ILE A 375 -3.70 -2.25 -10.27
N ILE A 376 -2.55 -1.61 -10.56
CA ILE A 376 -1.46 -1.52 -9.58
C ILE A 376 -1.76 -0.37 -8.61
N VAL A 377 -1.87 -0.67 -7.32
CA VAL A 377 -2.18 0.30 -6.25
C VAL A 377 -1.03 0.37 -5.26
N HIS A 378 -0.47 1.57 -5.04
CA HIS A 378 0.63 1.78 -4.11
C HIS A 378 0.50 3.07 -3.30
N CYS A 379 1.14 3.08 -2.14
CA CYS A 379 1.36 4.27 -1.32
C CYS A 379 2.85 4.34 -0.94
N SER A 380 3.17 4.33 0.36
CA SER A 380 4.53 4.14 0.87
C SER A 380 4.83 2.64 1.03
N ASP A 381 4.25 1.97 2.03
CA ASP A 381 4.43 0.53 2.26
C ASP A 381 3.57 -0.40 1.39
N GLY A 382 2.53 0.15 0.76
CA GLY A 382 1.57 -0.62 -0.03
C GLY A 382 0.54 -1.39 0.80
N ALA A 383 0.30 -1.00 2.05
CA ALA A 383 -0.64 -1.68 2.95
C ALA A 383 -1.69 -0.74 3.57
N GLY A 384 -1.29 0.39 4.18
CA GLY A 384 -2.23 1.30 4.86
C GLY A 384 -3.24 1.94 3.89
N ARG A 385 -2.81 2.99 3.19
CA ARG A 385 -3.66 3.71 2.21
C ARG A 385 -4.07 2.82 1.04
N SER A 386 -3.17 1.98 0.52
CA SER A 386 -3.48 1.00 -0.53
C SER A 386 -4.57 0.02 -0.13
N GLY A 387 -4.48 -0.58 1.06
CA GLY A 387 -5.51 -1.49 1.56
C GLY A 387 -6.83 -0.78 1.82
N THR A 388 -6.79 0.46 2.29
CA THR A 388 -8.01 1.27 2.50
C THR A 388 -8.72 1.58 1.18
N TYR A 389 -7.97 2.00 0.15
CA TYR A 389 -8.52 2.25 -1.18
C TYR A 389 -9.07 0.95 -1.82
N ILE A 390 -8.33 -0.15 -1.75
CA ILE A 390 -8.75 -1.44 -2.30
C ILE A 390 -9.98 -1.97 -1.56
N LEU A 391 -10.08 -1.82 -0.23
CA LEU A 391 -11.27 -2.20 0.54
C LEU A 391 -12.51 -1.44 0.07
N ILE A 392 -12.42 -0.10 -0.02
CA ILE A 392 -13.51 0.75 -0.52
C ILE A 392 -13.92 0.33 -1.94
N ASP A 393 -12.94 0.16 -2.84
CA ASP A 393 -13.23 -0.17 -4.24
C ASP A 393 -13.82 -1.58 -4.41
N MET A 394 -13.26 -2.59 -3.75
CA MET A 394 -13.75 -3.97 -3.79
C MET A 394 -15.18 -4.07 -3.25
N VAL A 395 -15.48 -3.41 -2.13
CA VAL A 395 -16.81 -3.40 -1.51
C VAL A 395 -17.84 -2.75 -2.43
N LEU A 396 -17.56 -1.55 -2.95
CA LEU A 396 -18.46 -0.85 -3.87
C LEU A 396 -18.62 -1.59 -5.21
N ASN A 397 -17.57 -2.26 -5.70
CA ASN A 397 -17.66 -3.10 -6.90
C ASN A 397 -18.47 -4.38 -6.67
N LYS A 398 -18.41 -5.01 -5.48
CA LYS A 398 -19.30 -6.12 -5.10
C LYS A 398 -20.76 -5.68 -5.06
N MET A 399 -21.04 -4.53 -4.45
CA MET A 399 -22.40 -3.94 -4.42
C MET A 399 -22.95 -3.63 -5.81
N ALA A 400 -22.16 -3.00 -6.68
CA ALA A 400 -22.56 -2.70 -8.05
C ALA A 400 -22.84 -3.95 -8.91
N LYS A 401 -22.28 -5.11 -8.54
CA LYS A 401 -22.55 -6.43 -9.13
C LYS A 401 -23.78 -7.13 -8.51
N GLY A 402 -24.48 -6.51 -7.56
CA GLY A 402 -25.69 -7.05 -6.92
C GLY A 402 -25.44 -7.93 -5.69
N ALA A 403 -24.28 -7.81 -5.02
CA ALA A 403 -24.07 -8.45 -3.73
C ALA A 403 -25.02 -7.86 -2.67
N LYS A 404 -25.82 -8.71 -2.02
CA LYS A 404 -26.85 -8.30 -1.06
C LYS A 404 -26.36 -8.15 0.38
N GLU A 405 -25.30 -8.85 0.73
CA GLU A 405 -24.69 -8.83 2.06
C GLU A 405 -23.25 -8.32 1.92
N MET A 406 -22.87 -7.37 2.78
CA MET A 406 -21.56 -6.73 2.76
C MET A 406 -20.98 -6.73 4.17
N ASP A 407 -19.92 -7.49 4.36
CA ASP A 407 -19.11 -7.51 5.58
C ASP A 407 -17.75 -6.87 5.27
N MET A 408 -17.46 -5.76 5.95
CA MET A 408 -16.23 -4.98 5.80
C MET A 408 -15.05 -5.62 6.52
N ALA A 409 -15.26 -6.24 7.68
CA ALA A 409 -14.22 -6.96 8.40
C ALA A 409 -13.82 -8.23 7.64
N ALA A 410 -14.78 -9.06 7.22
CA ALA A 410 -14.49 -10.26 6.42
C ALA A 410 -13.84 -9.91 5.06
N THR A 411 -14.23 -8.80 4.43
CA THR A 411 -13.54 -8.33 3.21
C THR A 411 -12.11 -7.85 3.53
N LEU A 412 -11.86 -7.27 4.71
CA LEU A 412 -10.52 -6.87 5.14
C LEU A 412 -9.64 -8.07 5.55
N GLU A 413 -10.20 -9.10 6.19
CA GLU A 413 -9.54 -10.38 6.43
C GLU A 413 -9.09 -11.01 5.11
N HIS A 414 -9.98 -11.08 4.11
CA HIS A 414 -9.65 -11.54 2.74
C HIS A 414 -8.55 -10.71 2.04
N LEU A 415 -8.39 -9.42 2.36
CA LEU A 415 -7.24 -8.64 1.91
C LEU A 415 -5.97 -8.99 2.69
N ARG A 416 -6.09 -9.23 3.99
CA ARG A 416 -4.99 -9.59 4.90
C ARG A 416 -4.47 -11.01 4.69
N ASP A 417 -5.27 -11.93 4.15
CA ASP A 417 -4.86 -13.25 3.63
C ASP A 417 -3.88 -13.16 2.44
N GLN A 418 -3.96 -12.05 1.68
CA GLN A 418 -3.25 -11.88 0.42
C GLN A 418 -2.06 -10.92 0.53
N ARG A 419 -2.12 -9.94 1.44
CA ARG A 419 -1.00 -9.07 1.80
C ARG A 419 -1.08 -8.67 3.28
N PRO A 420 0.00 -8.79 4.08
CA PRO A 420 -0.07 -8.46 5.50
C PRO A 420 -0.29 -6.97 5.72
N GLY A 421 -0.99 -6.64 6.81
CA GLY A 421 -1.13 -5.27 7.31
C GLY A 421 -2.04 -4.36 6.46
N MET A 422 -2.78 -4.87 5.49
CA MET A 422 -3.77 -4.10 4.73
C MET A 422 -4.73 -3.39 5.69
N VAL A 423 -4.93 -2.07 5.50
CA VAL A 423 -5.57 -1.14 6.46
C VAL A 423 -4.90 -1.19 7.84
N GLN A 424 -4.06 -0.20 8.15
CA GLN A 424 -3.16 -0.27 9.30
C GLN A 424 -3.71 0.37 10.58
N THR A 425 -4.68 1.28 10.47
CA THR A 425 -5.20 2.03 11.62
C THR A 425 -6.72 1.96 11.68
N LYS A 426 -7.28 2.04 12.90
CA LYS A 426 -8.73 2.10 13.12
C LYS A 426 -9.36 3.26 12.35
N ALA A 427 -8.68 4.41 12.31
CA ALA A 427 -9.12 5.57 11.55
C ALA A 427 -9.27 5.28 10.05
N GLN A 428 -8.35 4.52 9.45
CA GLN A 428 -8.45 4.08 8.05
C GLN A 428 -9.65 3.14 7.83
N PHE A 429 -9.93 2.23 8.77
CA PHE A 429 -11.10 1.34 8.70
C PHE A 429 -12.44 2.10 8.85
N GLU A 430 -12.52 3.02 9.83
CA GLU A 430 -13.68 3.91 10.03
C GLU A 430 -13.91 4.85 8.82
N PHE A 431 -12.84 5.35 8.21
CA PHE A 431 -12.92 6.12 6.97
C PHE A 431 -13.40 5.28 5.79
N ALA A 432 -13.01 4.00 5.68
CA ALA A 432 -13.52 3.11 4.64
C ALA A 432 -15.03 2.86 4.80
N LEU A 433 -15.51 2.61 6.03
CA LEU A 433 -16.94 2.52 6.35
C LEU A 433 -17.69 3.80 5.94
N THR A 434 -17.12 4.97 6.29
CA THR A 434 -17.71 6.29 5.97
C THR A 434 -17.78 6.52 4.46
N ALA A 435 -16.71 6.22 3.72
CA ALA A 435 -16.67 6.37 2.27
C ALA A 435 -17.68 5.47 1.55
N VAL A 436 -17.85 4.22 2.01
CA VAL A 436 -18.84 3.29 1.46
C VAL A 436 -20.26 3.80 1.74
N ALA A 437 -20.55 4.22 2.98
CA ALA A 437 -21.85 4.79 3.34
C ALA A 437 -22.24 6.00 2.48
N GLU A 438 -21.29 6.93 2.27
CA GLU A 438 -21.52 8.12 1.45
C GLU A 438 -21.76 7.79 -0.03
N GLU A 439 -21.00 6.86 -0.62
CA GLU A 439 -21.22 6.45 -2.02
C GLU A 439 -22.60 5.79 -2.18
N VAL A 440 -23.00 4.92 -1.26
CA VAL A 440 -24.31 4.26 -1.29
C VAL A 440 -25.44 5.28 -1.15
N ASN A 441 -25.32 6.25 -0.24
CA ASN A 441 -26.25 7.36 -0.09
C ASN A 441 -26.32 8.23 -1.36
N ALA A 442 -25.19 8.48 -2.02
CA ALA A 442 -25.14 9.22 -3.28
C ALA A 442 -25.81 8.45 -4.44
N ILE A 443 -25.59 7.13 -4.54
CA ILE A 443 -26.25 6.26 -5.52
C ILE A 443 -27.77 6.25 -5.30
N LEU A 444 -28.23 6.02 -4.05
CA LEU A 444 -29.65 6.01 -3.71
C LEU A 444 -30.36 7.33 -4.06
N LYS A 445 -29.69 8.48 -3.87
CA LYS A 445 -30.22 9.80 -4.24
C LYS A 445 -30.24 10.05 -5.76
N ALA A 446 -29.49 9.29 -6.54
CA ALA A 446 -29.44 9.39 -8.00
C ALA A 446 -30.40 8.43 -8.71
N LEU A 447 -30.93 7.42 -8.00
CA LEU A 447 -31.97 6.54 -8.53
C LEU A 447 -33.32 7.30 -8.60
N PRO A 448 -34.15 7.05 -9.64
CA PRO A 448 -35.51 7.57 -9.68
C PRO A 448 -36.32 6.98 -8.51
N GLN A 449 -37.04 7.84 -7.80
CA GLN A 449 -37.88 7.49 -6.64
C GLN A 449 -39.27 6.99 -7.05
#